data_AF-A0A5Z6EHA1-F1
#
_entry.id   AF-A0A5Z6EHA1-F1
#
_cell.length_a   1.000
_cell.length_b   1.000
_cell.length_c   1.000
_cell.angle_alpha   90.00
_cell.angle_beta   90.00
_cell.angle_gamma   90.00
#
_symmetry.space_group_name_H-M   'P 1'
#
loop_
_entity.id
_entity.type
_entity.pdbx_description
1 polymer ?
#
loop_
_entity_poly.entity_id
_entity_poly.type
_entity_poly.pdbx_seq_one_letter_code
_entity_poly.pdbx_strand_id
1 'polypeptide(L)'
;MTTATTAKPKAKTPTRAKTATSAKPSRPAADKIEKDSILMAYSKAFYGEEIPPSNTGSDICKIEKGTDDDKSYIWYMTESVSRVIELKALEESSKLKHLVGCERSVIYSVNVGDVFINEINLDEAEQLLEEFPDIPREKTLEAFLSSLDEKLVELNISSIVTSESLHFGKDKLTKLGAVKVSQWLDMVIDEVHVFYKRQHFVETVESRHEDLNDLYGKLKPLMSEFGLQDKYYDLSFNEMMIHKVNGFDFVVADLMPRLLKLEASLKDDEMKAKAAMETNQAQEIKAVENNSFVKGYDNTVSRVLKGAACVAILYFGISTIMNFIGYN
;
A
#
# COMPACT_ATOMS: atom_id res chain seq x y z
N MET A 1 59.22 -59.85 51.88
CA MET A 1 59.73 -59.35 50.59
C MET A 1 58.84 -59.85 49.46
N THR A 2 58.82 -59.12 48.35
CA THR A 2 58.67 -59.56 46.94
C THR A 2 59.03 -61.04 46.68
N THR A 3 58.48 -61.83 45.72
CA THR A 3 57.61 -61.62 44.51
C THR A 3 57.13 -63.03 44.01
N ALA A 4 56.28 -63.28 43.00
CA ALA A 4 55.54 -62.49 42.00
C ALA A 4 54.33 -63.28 41.38
N THR A 5 53.51 -62.55 40.61
CA THR A 5 52.77 -62.86 39.35
C THR A 5 53.29 -64.07 38.52
N THR A 6 52.52 -64.80 37.68
CA THR A 6 51.28 -64.55 36.87
C THR A 6 50.61 -65.93 36.49
N ALA A 7 49.60 -66.19 35.64
CA ALA A 7 48.75 -65.45 34.67
C ALA A 7 47.42 -66.19 34.31
N LYS A 8 46.34 -65.44 33.99
CA LYS A 8 45.33 -65.54 32.87
C LYS A 8 44.64 -66.89 32.46
N PRO A 9 43.49 -66.88 31.71
CA PRO A 9 42.65 -65.75 31.22
C PRO A 9 41.09 -65.89 31.36
N LYS A 10 40.39 -64.76 31.12
CA LYS A 10 39.01 -64.59 30.58
C LYS A 10 37.79 -65.28 31.23
N ALA A 11 36.88 -64.45 31.76
CA ALA A 11 35.43 -64.68 31.78
C ALA A 11 34.70 -63.41 31.26
N LYS A 12 33.41 -63.50 30.89
CA LYS A 12 32.62 -62.41 30.27
C LYS A 12 31.81 -61.59 31.29
N THR A 13 31.61 -60.31 31.00
CA THR A 13 30.69 -59.41 31.73
C THR A 13 29.21 -59.77 31.48
N PRO A 14 28.37 -59.83 32.52
CA PRO A 14 26.91 -59.76 32.40
C PRO A 14 26.38 -58.33 32.63
N THR A 15 25.20 -58.02 32.05
CA THR A 15 24.58 -56.68 32.05
C THR A 15 23.15 -56.75 32.58
N ARG A 16 22.63 -55.64 33.13
CA ARG A 16 21.26 -55.43 33.65
C ARG A 16 20.96 -56.18 34.97
N ALA A 17 20.01 -55.75 35.80
CA ALA A 17 19.07 -54.62 35.68
C ALA A 17 18.87 -53.89 37.03
N LYS A 18 18.54 -52.59 36.97
CA LYS A 18 17.78 -51.91 38.02
C LYS A 18 16.35 -51.73 37.51
N THR A 19 15.37 -52.19 38.28
CA THR A 19 13.95 -51.98 38.00
C THR A 19 13.37 -51.14 39.13
N ALA A 20 13.24 -49.84 38.91
CA ALA A 20 12.49 -48.94 39.79
C ALA A 20 11.28 -48.45 39.00
N THR A 21 10.12 -49.06 39.24
CA THR A 21 8.92 -48.86 38.43
C THR A 21 8.18 -47.60 38.86
N SER A 22 8.64 -46.42 38.44
CA SER A 22 7.76 -45.25 38.42
C SER A 22 6.86 -45.33 37.19
N ALA A 23 5.57 -45.58 37.40
CA ALA A 23 4.58 -45.51 36.33
C ALA A 23 4.39 -44.03 35.95
N LYS A 24 4.89 -43.64 34.77
CA LYS A 24 4.56 -42.34 34.18
C LYS A 24 3.09 -42.41 33.73
N PRO A 25 2.18 -41.55 34.23
CA PRO A 25 0.80 -41.56 33.77
C PRO A 25 0.76 -41.29 32.27
N SER A 26 0.07 -42.15 31.53
CA SER A 26 -0.04 -42.04 30.08
C SER A 26 -1.02 -40.93 29.72
N ARG A 27 -0.50 -39.83 29.18
CA ARG A 27 -1.30 -38.75 28.57
C ARG A 27 -2.23 -39.37 27.51
N PRO A 28 -3.55 -39.15 27.54
CA PRO A 28 -4.44 -39.61 26.47
C PRO A 28 -4.08 -38.90 25.16
N ALA A 29 -4.25 -39.60 24.03
CA ALA A 29 -4.04 -39.00 22.72
C ALA A 29 -5.18 -38.03 22.38
N ALA A 30 -4.85 -36.86 21.83
CA ALA A 30 -5.81 -35.80 21.50
C ALA A 30 -6.53 -36.05 20.17
N ASP A 31 -7.20 -37.21 20.05
CA ASP A 31 -7.97 -37.58 18.86
C ASP A 31 -9.47 -37.64 19.17
N LYS A 32 -10.21 -36.64 18.65
CA LYS A 32 -11.68 -36.50 18.60
C LYS A 32 -12.40 -36.17 19.92
N ILE A 33 -12.74 -34.90 20.07
CA ILE A 33 -13.86 -34.42 20.91
C ILE A 33 -15.12 -34.35 20.01
N GLU A 34 -16.29 -34.76 20.49
CA GLU A 34 -17.54 -34.74 19.72
C GLU A 34 -18.26 -33.39 19.76
N LYS A 35 -18.90 -33.03 18.64
CA LYS A 35 -19.16 -31.65 18.22
C LYS A 35 -20.28 -30.89 18.95
N ASP A 36 -21.21 -31.58 19.62
CA ASP A 36 -22.41 -30.96 20.21
C ASP A 36 -22.37 -30.82 21.75
N SER A 37 -21.26 -31.20 22.40
CA SER A 37 -21.18 -31.28 23.88
C SER A 37 -20.72 -30.01 24.61
N ILE A 38 -20.25 -29.00 23.88
CA ILE A 38 -19.28 -28.00 24.38
C ILE A 38 -19.81 -27.06 25.49
N LEU A 39 -21.12 -26.83 25.60
CA LEU A 39 -21.72 -26.03 26.67
C LEU A 39 -22.52 -26.83 27.73
N MET A 40 -22.69 -28.15 27.55
CA MET A 40 -23.52 -28.98 28.45
C MET A 40 -22.76 -30.09 29.19
N ALA A 41 -21.56 -30.47 28.75
CA ALA A 41 -20.78 -31.53 29.39
C ALA A 41 -19.88 -31.05 30.54
N TYR A 42 -19.28 -29.87 30.41
CA TYR A 42 -18.22 -29.38 31.32
C TYR A 42 -18.69 -29.08 32.76
N SER A 43 -20.00 -29.01 33.01
CA SER A 43 -20.58 -28.83 34.34
C SER A 43 -20.78 -30.14 35.13
N LYS A 44 -20.50 -31.31 34.54
CA LYS A 44 -20.84 -32.62 35.14
C LYS A 44 -19.77 -33.71 35.08
N ALA A 45 -18.78 -33.61 34.19
CA ALA A 45 -18.11 -34.81 33.69
C ALA A 45 -16.60 -34.65 33.39
N PHE A 46 -15.81 -34.07 34.30
CA PHE A 46 -14.34 -34.04 34.24
C PHE A 46 -13.68 -35.42 34.51
N TYR A 47 -14.34 -36.53 34.12
CA TYR A 47 -14.06 -37.87 34.63
C TYR A 47 -12.63 -38.36 34.28
N GLY A 48 -11.79 -38.75 35.26
CA GLY A 48 -12.10 -38.80 36.69
C GLY A 48 -10.90 -38.84 37.62
N GLU A 49 -10.26 -37.68 37.79
CA GLU A 49 -9.72 -37.28 39.09
C GLU A 49 -10.43 -35.99 39.52
N GLU A 50 -10.67 -35.81 40.83
CA GLU A 50 -11.33 -34.61 41.34
C GLU A 50 -10.39 -33.41 41.20
N ILE A 51 -10.66 -32.53 40.24
CA ILE A 51 -10.04 -31.19 40.23
C ILE A 51 -10.50 -30.50 41.53
N PRO A 52 -9.58 -30.13 42.45
CA PRO A 52 -9.96 -29.50 43.70
C PRO A 52 -10.66 -28.15 43.40
N PRO A 53 -11.63 -27.72 44.22
CA PRO A 53 -12.44 -26.55 43.95
C PRO A 53 -11.65 -25.24 44.10
N SER A 54 -10.87 -24.95 43.06
CA SER A 54 -10.27 -23.65 42.79
C SER A 54 -11.25 -22.80 41.98
N ASN A 55 -11.18 -21.48 42.12
CA ASN A 55 -12.13 -20.54 41.47
C ASN A 55 -11.90 -20.39 39.95
N THR A 56 -11.07 -21.26 39.36
CA THR A 56 -10.53 -21.22 37.99
C THR A 56 -11.53 -21.59 36.90
N GLY A 57 -12.66 -22.20 37.24
CA GLY A 57 -13.73 -22.50 36.28
C GLY A 57 -14.50 -21.28 35.77
N SER A 58 -14.37 -20.11 36.41
CA SER A 58 -15.19 -18.93 36.07
C SER A 58 -14.74 -18.18 34.80
N ASP A 59 -13.49 -18.34 34.38
CA ASP A 59 -12.91 -17.53 33.30
C ASP A 59 -13.28 -18.01 31.90
N ILE A 60 -13.55 -19.31 31.70
CA ILE A 60 -14.05 -19.83 30.41
C ILE A 60 -15.53 -19.52 30.19
N CYS A 61 -16.30 -19.27 31.27
CA CYS A 61 -17.68 -18.79 31.18
C CYS A 61 -17.82 -17.36 30.62
N LYS A 62 -16.71 -16.73 30.22
CA LYS A 62 -16.66 -15.42 29.54
C LYS A 62 -16.65 -15.54 28.01
N ILE A 63 -16.56 -16.76 27.47
CA ILE A 63 -16.66 -17.02 26.03
C ILE A 63 -18.12 -17.39 25.74
N GLU A 64 -18.87 -16.47 25.13
CA GLU A 64 -20.30 -16.62 24.87
C GLU A 64 -20.57 -16.95 23.39
N LYS A 65 -21.06 -18.17 23.15
CA LYS A 65 -21.42 -18.64 21.81
C LYS A 65 -22.62 -17.84 21.28
N GLY A 66 -22.47 -17.28 20.08
CA GLY A 66 -23.41 -16.36 19.44
C GLY A 66 -23.02 -14.89 19.54
N THR A 67 -22.08 -14.52 20.42
CA THR A 67 -21.51 -13.15 20.52
C THR A 67 -20.02 -13.11 20.25
N ASP A 68 -19.30 -14.20 20.51
CA ASP A 68 -17.86 -14.35 20.25
C ASP A 68 -17.57 -15.28 19.05
N ASP A 69 -18.57 -15.58 18.21
CA ASP A 69 -18.49 -16.57 17.12
C ASP A 69 -17.45 -16.22 16.02
N ASP A 70 -16.98 -14.97 15.93
CA ASP A 70 -15.92 -14.51 15.04
C ASP A 70 -14.53 -14.44 15.70
N LYS A 71 -14.45 -14.74 17.01
CA LYS A 71 -13.24 -14.54 17.82
C LYS A 71 -12.45 -15.82 18.08
N SER A 72 -11.23 -15.60 18.55
CA SER A 72 -10.34 -16.65 19.02
C SER A 72 -9.58 -16.18 20.27
N TYR A 73 -9.19 -17.14 21.11
CA TYR A 73 -8.64 -16.91 22.43
C TYR A 73 -7.47 -17.83 22.73
N ILE A 74 -6.57 -17.38 23.60
CA ILE A 74 -5.71 -18.24 24.38
C ILE A 74 -6.35 -18.43 25.76
N TRP A 75 -6.66 -19.67 26.12
CA TRP A 75 -7.03 -20.05 27.48
C TRP A 75 -5.87 -20.81 28.11
N TYR A 76 -5.35 -20.33 29.24
CA TYR A 76 -4.35 -21.06 30.02
C TYR A 76 -4.82 -21.33 31.44
N MET A 77 -4.33 -22.44 31.97
CA MET A 77 -4.53 -22.89 33.34
C MET A 77 -3.19 -23.25 33.98
N THR A 78 -3.05 -22.91 35.26
CA THR A 78 -2.01 -23.37 36.17
C THR A 78 -2.68 -23.98 37.41
N GLU A 79 -1.90 -24.42 38.40
CA GLU A 79 -2.44 -24.93 39.68
C GLU A 79 -3.27 -23.90 40.46
N SER A 80 -3.12 -22.59 40.16
CA SER A 80 -3.68 -21.50 40.96
C SER A 80 -4.38 -20.39 40.15
N VAL A 81 -4.21 -20.36 38.82
CA VAL A 81 -4.78 -19.33 37.93
C VAL A 81 -5.35 -19.96 36.67
N SER A 82 -6.51 -19.48 36.22
CA SER A 82 -7.09 -19.74 34.91
C SER A 82 -7.44 -18.39 34.31
N ARG A 83 -7.10 -18.16 33.05
CA ARG A 83 -7.37 -16.89 32.36
C ARG A 83 -7.55 -17.13 30.87
N VAL A 84 -8.47 -16.36 30.31
CA VAL A 84 -8.71 -16.24 28.87
C VAL A 84 -8.14 -14.90 28.41
N ILE A 85 -7.43 -14.87 27.29
CA ILE A 85 -6.95 -13.67 26.59
C ILE A 85 -7.48 -13.73 25.15
N GLU A 86 -8.12 -12.65 24.70
CA GLU A 86 -8.63 -12.53 23.32
C GLU A 86 -7.45 -12.29 22.35
N LEU A 87 -7.37 -13.10 21.29
CA LEU A 87 -6.38 -12.90 20.24
C LEU A 87 -6.69 -11.62 19.47
N LYS A 88 -5.67 -11.02 18.85
CA LYS A 88 -5.76 -9.75 18.10
C LYS A 88 -6.23 -8.52 18.91
N ALA A 89 -6.65 -8.65 20.16
CA ALA A 89 -7.05 -7.53 21.05
C ALA A 89 -5.89 -6.63 21.52
N LEU A 90 -4.80 -6.52 20.73
CA LEU A 90 -3.55 -5.79 21.01
C LEU A 90 -2.85 -6.11 22.34
N GLU A 91 -3.21 -7.24 22.95
CA GLU A 91 -2.61 -7.74 24.18
C GLU A 91 -1.13 -8.11 23.99
N GLU A 92 -0.34 -7.93 25.05
CA GLU A 92 1.09 -8.25 25.05
C GLU A 92 1.35 -9.70 25.47
N SER A 93 2.31 -10.36 24.79
CA SER A 93 2.98 -11.58 25.25
C SER A 93 3.53 -11.49 26.69
N SER A 94 3.79 -10.26 27.18
CA SER A 94 4.17 -10.00 28.58
C SER A 94 3.18 -10.58 29.61
N LYS A 95 1.89 -10.75 29.25
CA LYS A 95 0.87 -11.38 30.09
C LYS A 95 1.12 -12.88 30.31
N LEU A 96 1.83 -13.59 29.43
CA LEU A 96 2.15 -15.02 29.58
C LEU A 96 3.39 -15.30 30.46
N LYS A 97 4.21 -14.28 30.79
CA LYS A 97 5.50 -14.46 31.51
C LYS A 97 5.43 -15.23 32.83
N HIS A 98 4.28 -15.26 33.49
CA HIS A 98 4.05 -16.00 34.74
C HIS A 98 3.80 -17.51 34.55
N LEU A 99 3.67 -17.99 33.30
CA LEU A 99 3.63 -19.41 32.95
C LEU A 99 5.04 -20.02 32.86
N VAL A 100 6.06 -19.19 32.64
CA VAL A 100 7.47 -19.62 32.49
C VAL A 100 7.93 -20.32 33.78
N GLY A 101 8.19 -21.63 33.69
CA GLY A 101 8.62 -22.46 34.81
C GLY A 101 7.50 -23.09 35.64
N CYS A 102 6.23 -22.98 35.24
CA CYS A 102 5.11 -23.62 35.93
C CYS A 102 4.93 -25.09 35.47
N GLU A 103 5.42 -26.07 36.25
CA GLU A 103 5.47 -27.49 35.84
C GLU A 103 4.12 -28.13 35.46
N ARG A 104 2.99 -27.53 35.85
CA ARG A 104 1.63 -27.98 35.53
C ARG A 104 0.79 -26.96 34.75
N SER A 105 1.42 -26.01 34.04
CA SER A 105 0.67 -25.15 33.12
C SER A 105 0.19 -25.92 31.89
N VAL A 106 -1.04 -25.65 31.45
CA VAL A 106 -1.58 -26.10 30.15
C VAL A 106 -2.16 -24.88 29.43
N ILE A 107 -1.93 -24.79 28.12
CA ILE A 107 -2.37 -23.67 27.28
C ILE A 107 -3.19 -24.26 26.13
N TYR A 108 -4.30 -23.61 25.81
CA TYR A 108 -5.19 -23.96 24.70
C TYR A 108 -5.39 -22.77 23.76
N SER A 109 -5.30 -23.04 22.46
CA SER A 109 -5.92 -22.18 21.44
C SER A 109 -7.39 -22.56 21.33
N VAL A 110 -8.27 -21.56 21.35
CA VAL A 110 -9.73 -21.71 21.28
C VAL A 110 -10.25 -20.82 20.16
N ASN A 111 -10.85 -21.40 19.13
CA ASN A 111 -11.57 -20.68 18.07
C ASN A 111 -13.06 -21.01 18.19
N VAL A 112 -13.89 -19.99 18.37
CA VAL A 112 -15.32 -20.16 18.69
C VAL A 112 -16.12 -20.53 17.43
N GLY A 113 -15.87 -19.86 16.31
CA GLY A 113 -16.58 -20.04 15.04
C GLY A 113 -16.32 -21.41 14.38
N ASP A 114 -15.07 -21.84 14.35
CA ASP A 114 -14.70 -23.21 13.91
C ASP A 114 -14.97 -24.27 14.99
N VAL A 115 -15.40 -23.85 16.18
CA VAL A 115 -15.78 -24.72 17.31
C VAL A 115 -14.62 -25.66 17.69
N PHE A 116 -13.42 -25.08 17.86
CA PHE A 116 -12.15 -25.79 17.89
C PHE A 116 -11.32 -25.43 19.13
N ILE A 117 -10.80 -26.44 19.83
CA ILE A 117 -9.94 -26.29 21.01
C ILE A 117 -8.74 -27.22 20.86
N ASN A 118 -7.53 -26.66 20.89
CA ASN A 118 -6.27 -27.37 20.69
C ASN A 118 -5.30 -27.05 21.83
N GLU A 119 -4.64 -28.06 22.42
CA GLU A 119 -3.51 -27.82 23.33
C GLU A 119 -2.33 -27.26 22.52
N ILE A 120 -1.72 -26.17 22.99
CA ILE A 120 -0.57 -25.50 22.36
C ILE A 120 0.57 -25.32 23.38
N ASN A 121 1.78 -25.07 22.88
CA ASN A 121 2.93 -24.72 23.72
C ASN A 121 3.05 -23.19 23.94
N LEU A 122 4.00 -22.77 24.77
CA LEU A 122 4.20 -21.35 25.11
C LEU A 122 4.69 -20.53 23.91
N ASP A 123 5.60 -21.08 23.09
CA ASP A 123 6.16 -20.39 21.92
C ASP A 123 5.08 -20.15 20.85
N GLU A 124 4.14 -21.10 20.70
CA GLU A 124 2.94 -20.97 19.86
C GLU A 124 1.96 -19.93 20.42
N ALA A 125 1.78 -19.89 21.75
CA ALA A 125 0.92 -18.91 22.42
C ALA A 125 1.49 -17.48 22.34
N GLU A 126 2.81 -17.32 22.45
CA GLU A 126 3.48 -16.03 22.24
C GLU A 126 3.38 -15.59 20.78
N GLN A 127 3.56 -16.48 19.79
CA GLN A 127 3.36 -16.16 18.37
C GLN A 127 1.94 -15.67 18.07
N LEU A 128 0.91 -16.38 18.55
CA LEU A 128 -0.49 -15.97 18.40
C LEU A 128 -0.80 -14.65 19.13
N LEU A 129 -0.13 -14.37 20.25
CA LEU A 129 -0.24 -13.08 20.95
C LEU A 129 0.53 -11.94 20.28
N GLU A 130 1.51 -12.17 19.40
CA GLU A 130 2.13 -11.08 18.63
C GLU A 130 1.33 -10.69 17.38
N GLU A 131 0.30 -11.46 16.99
CA GLU A 131 -0.59 -11.09 15.88
C GLU A 131 -1.33 -9.77 16.12
N PHE A 132 -1.44 -8.97 15.07
CA PHE A 132 -2.19 -7.71 15.05
C PHE A 132 -3.64 -7.91 14.60
N PRO A 133 -4.59 -7.06 15.06
CA PRO A 133 -5.93 -7.01 14.50
C PRO A 133 -5.91 -6.51 13.06
N ASP A 134 -6.83 -7.04 12.26
CA ASP A 134 -6.99 -6.66 10.87
C ASP A 134 -7.40 -5.18 10.74
N ILE A 135 -6.72 -4.48 9.83
CA ILE A 135 -7.01 -3.08 9.48
C ILE A 135 -8.20 -3.06 8.50
N PRO A 136 -9.20 -2.17 8.67
CA PRO A 136 -10.35 -2.03 7.77
C PRO A 136 -9.95 -1.87 6.30
N ARG A 137 -10.64 -2.55 5.38
CA ARG A 137 -10.28 -2.62 3.95
C ARG A 137 -11.26 -1.87 3.06
N GLU A 138 -11.38 -0.57 3.33
CA GLU A 138 -12.31 0.31 2.65
C GLU A 138 -11.78 0.93 1.35
N LYS A 139 -12.68 1.45 0.53
CA LYS A 139 -12.34 2.08 -0.77
C LYS A 139 -12.12 3.59 -0.70
N THR A 140 -12.60 4.24 0.35
CA THR A 140 -12.59 5.70 0.51
C THR A 140 -12.15 6.08 1.93
N LEU A 141 -11.48 7.22 2.07
CA LEU A 141 -10.96 7.68 3.36
C LEU A 141 -12.08 7.86 4.40
N GLU A 142 -13.24 8.41 4.01
CA GLU A 142 -14.38 8.62 4.92
C GLU A 142 -14.94 7.30 5.50
N ALA A 143 -15.10 6.28 4.66
CA ALA A 143 -15.50 4.95 5.11
C ALA A 143 -14.41 4.31 5.97
N PHE A 144 -13.13 4.41 5.56
CA PHE A 144 -12.00 3.88 6.31
C PHE A 144 -11.93 4.47 7.74
N LEU A 145 -12.03 5.79 7.88
CA LEU A 145 -11.97 6.45 9.19
C LEU A 145 -13.19 6.07 10.06
N SER A 146 -14.37 5.90 9.46
CA SER A 146 -15.58 5.45 10.16
C SER A 146 -15.42 4.02 10.72
N SER A 147 -15.05 3.06 9.87
CA SER A 147 -14.81 1.67 10.29
C SER A 147 -13.59 1.52 11.20
N LEU A 148 -12.63 2.46 11.14
CA LEU A 148 -11.53 2.55 12.09
C LEU A 148 -12.02 2.97 13.47
N ASP A 149 -12.87 4.00 13.61
CA ASP A 149 -13.40 4.38 14.93
C ASP A 149 -14.26 3.27 15.55
N GLU A 150 -15.03 2.52 14.75
CA GLU A 150 -15.69 1.28 15.20
C GLU A 150 -14.66 0.27 15.73
N LYS A 151 -13.57 0.03 14.99
CA LYS A 151 -12.50 -0.89 15.42
C LYS A 151 -11.73 -0.42 16.66
N LEU A 152 -11.58 0.90 16.86
CA LEU A 152 -10.99 1.48 18.07
C LEU A 152 -11.92 1.33 19.30
N VAL A 153 -13.23 1.25 19.10
CA VAL A 153 -14.21 0.91 20.16
C VAL A 153 -14.15 -0.57 20.50
N GLU A 154 -14.13 -1.48 19.51
CA GLU A 154 -13.95 -2.93 19.74
C GLU A 154 -12.67 -3.23 20.54
N LEU A 155 -11.55 -2.61 20.13
CA LEU A 155 -10.25 -2.74 20.79
C LEU A 155 -10.15 -1.96 22.12
N ASN A 156 -11.24 -1.33 22.58
CA ASN A 156 -11.35 -0.60 23.84
C ASN A 156 -10.28 0.53 24.03
N ILE A 157 -9.81 1.12 22.94
CA ILE A 157 -8.80 2.19 22.91
C ILE A 157 -9.33 3.56 22.44
N SER A 158 -10.60 3.62 22.03
CA SER A 158 -11.32 4.85 21.63
C SER A 158 -11.31 5.98 22.66
N SER A 159 -11.08 5.66 23.95
CA SER A 159 -10.91 6.65 25.03
C SER A 159 -9.53 7.33 25.05
N ILE A 160 -8.58 6.85 24.23
CA ILE A 160 -7.19 7.32 24.15
C ILE A 160 -6.85 7.87 22.76
N VAL A 161 -7.41 7.28 21.71
CA VAL A 161 -7.16 7.58 20.30
C VAL A 161 -8.45 7.49 19.48
N THR A 162 -8.58 8.32 18.44
CA THR A 162 -9.66 8.31 17.44
C THR A 162 -9.04 8.44 16.04
N SER A 163 -9.84 8.23 14.99
CA SER A 163 -9.48 8.46 13.60
C SER A 163 -8.86 9.85 13.34
N GLU A 164 -9.41 10.90 13.97
CA GLU A 164 -8.89 12.28 13.91
C GLU A 164 -7.57 12.50 14.67
N SER A 165 -7.24 11.65 15.64
CA SER A 165 -6.18 11.90 16.63
C SER A 165 -5.04 10.88 16.64
N LEU A 166 -4.98 10.00 15.63
CA LEU A 166 -4.05 8.85 15.53
C LEU A 166 -2.61 9.15 15.98
N HIS A 167 -1.96 10.18 15.43
CA HIS A 167 -0.59 10.54 15.80
C HIS A 167 -0.45 10.91 17.29
N PHE A 168 -1.36 11.71 17.84
CA PHE A 168 -1.36 12.13 19.24
C PHE A 168 -1.69 10.96 20.19
N GLY A 169 -2.65 10.12 19.79
CA GLY A 169 -3.00 8.88 20.49
C GLY A 169 -1.82 7.92 20.56
N LYS A 170 -1.14 7.67 19.45
CA LYS A 170 0.08 6.85 19.39
C LYS A 170 1.17 7.37 20.31
N ASP A 171 1.43 8.68 20.27
CA ASP A 171 2.40 9.35 21.12
C ASP A 171 2.09 9.18 22.62
N LYS A 172 0.80 9.22 22.98
CA LYS A 172 0.30 9.02 24.35
C LYS A 172 0.41 7.55 24.77
N LEU A 173 0.05 6.61 23.91
CA LEU A 173 0.18 5.15 24.14
C LEU A 173 1.64 4.71 24.29
N THR A 174 2.54 5.25 23.46
CA THR A 174 3.99 5.03 23.56
C THR A 174 4.52 5.50 24.92
N LYS A 175 4.08 6.66 25.41
CA LYS A 175 4.45 7.20 26.74
C LYS A 175 3.85 6.41 27.90
N LEU A 176 2.75 5.67 27.67
CA LEU A 176 2.15 4.73 28.62
C LEU A 176 2.78 3.32 28.57
N GLY A 177 3.74 3.09 27.66
CA GLY A 177 4.40 1.80 27.50
C GLY A 177 3.66 0.79 26.63
N ALA A 178 2.53 1.16 26.02
CA ALA A 178 1.73 0.28 25.15
C ALA A 178 2.37 0.15 23.75
N VAL A 179 3.51 -0.54 23.68
CA VAL A 179 4.35 -0.62 22.47
C VAL A 179 3.61 -1.29 21.32
N LYS A 180 2.96 -2.44 21.55
CA LYS A 180 2.23 -3.18 20.51
C LYS A 180 1.06 -2.39 19.93
N VAL A 181 0.27 -1.71 20.78
CA VAL A 181 -0.80 -0.81 20.34
C VAL A 181 -0.24 0.31 19.45
N SER A 182 0.92 0.85 19.81
CA SER A 182 1.57 1.93 19.06
C SER A 182 2.10 1.47 17.69
N GLN A 183 2.64 0.25 17.60
CA GLN A 183 3.07 -0.37 16.34
C GLN A 183 1.91 -0.62 15.38
N TRP A 184 0.75 -1.08 15.89
CA TRP A 184 -0.45 -1.23 15.07
C TRP A 184 -0.97 0.13 14.55
N LEU A 185 -0.95 1.16 15.40
CA LEU A 185 -1.32 2.51 14.98
C LEU A 185 -0.37 3.09 13.92
N ASP A 186 0.91 2.71 13.89
CA ASP A 186 1.80 3.08 12.78
C ASP A 186 1.33 2.47 11.44
N MET A 187 0.95 1.18 11.43
CA MET A 187 0.38 0.54 10.22
C MET A 187 -0.93 1.19 9.76
N VAL A 188 -1.78 1.62 10.70
CA VAL A 188 -3.02 2.36 10.41
C VAL A 188 -2.73 3.75 9.84
N ILE A 189 -1.75 4.46 10.39
CA ILE A 189 -1.29 5.77 9.91
C ILE A 189 -0.72 5.67 8.49
N ASP A 190 0.02 4.61 8.18
CA ASP A 190 0.54 4.37 6.83
C ASP A 190 -0.58 4.17 5.80
N GLU A 191 -1.63 3.39 6.08
CA GLU A 191 -2.78 3.24 5.16
C GLU A 191 -3.58 4.54 5.00
N VAL A 192 -3.76 5.33 6.08
CA VAL A 192 -4.32 6.70 6.00
C VAL A 192 -3.48 7.57 5.06
N HIS A 193 -2.15 7.47 5.12
CA HIS A 193 -1.28 8.20 4.21
C HIS A 193 -1.43 7.73 2.76
N VAL A 194 -1.62 6.43 2.51
CA VAL A 194 -1.94 5.91 1.16
C VAL A 194 -3.25 6.49 0.63
N PHE A 195 -4.29 6.65 1.44
CA PHE A 195 -5.53 7.33 1.02
C PHE A 195 -5.29 8.78 0.59
N TYR A 196 -4.50 9.55 1.33
CA TYR A 196 -4.15 10.93 0.94
C TYR A 196 -3.36 10.97 -0.39
N LYS A 197 -2.44 10.02 -0.62
CA LYS A 197 -1.76 9.88 -1.92
C LYS A 197 -2.75 9.54 -3.04
N ARG A 198 -3.70 8.63 -2.81
CA ARG A 198 -4.72 8.23 -3.78
C ARG A 198 -5.57 9.44 -4.18
N GLN A 199 -6.01 10.25 -3.21
CA GLN A 199 -6.72 11.50 -3.46
C GLN A 199 -5.88 12.50 -4.25
N HIS A 200 -4.62 12.76 -3.84
CA HIS A 200 -3.75 13.70 -4.53
C HIS A 200 -3.47 13.29 -5.99
N PHE A 201 -3.37 11.99 -6.27
CA PHE A 201 -3.26 11.47 -7.63
C PHE A 201 -4.54 11.71 -8.44
N VAL A 202 -5.73 11.45 -7.89
CA VAL A 202 -7.01 11.77 -8.53
C VAL A 202 -7.08 13.26 -8.87
N GLU A 203 -6.84 14.14 -7.88
CA GLU A 203 -6.82 15.60 -8.05
C GLU A 203 -5.84 16.05 -9.15
N THR A 204 -4.66 15.41 -9.23
CA THR A 204 -3.67 15.70 -10.26
C THR A 204 -4.16 15.27 -11.66
N VAL A 205 -4.83 14.12 -11.79
CA VAL A 205 -5.45 13.65 -13.05
C VAL A 205 -6.68 14.49 -13.45
N GLU A 206 -7.36 15.13 -12.50
CA GLU A 206 -8.44 16.08 -12.77
C GLU A 206 -7.93 17.51 -13.04
N SER A 207 -6.66 17.79 -12.76
CA SER A 207 -6.06 19.12 -12.90
C SER A 207 -5.89 19.54 -14.36
N ARG A 208 -5.68 20.84 -14.59
CA ARG A 208 -5.34 21.34 -15.92
C ARG A 208 -3.85 21.10 -16.20
N HIS A 209 -3.59 20.49 -17.34
CA HIS A 209 -2.27 20.35 -17.94
C HIS A 209 -2.08 21.33 -19.10
N GLU A 210 -0.85 21.79 -19.30
CA GLU A 210 -0.49 22.71 -20.39
C GLU A 210 0.08 21.96 -21.61
N ASP A 211 0.95 20.97 -21.37
CA ASP A 211 1.50 20.09 -22.39
C ASP A 211 1.77 18.67 -21.82
N LEU A 212 2.36 17.80 -22.65
CA LEU A 212 2.73 16.43 -22.24
C LEU A 212 3.83 16.39 -21.17
N ASN A 213 4.72 17.38 -21.13
CA ASN A 213 5.82 17.44 -20.16
C ASN A 213 5.28 17.79 -18.76
N ASP A 214 4.31 18.69 -18.68
CA ASP A 214 3.57 19.00 -17.46
C ASP A 214 2.73 17.79 -16.98
N LEU A 215 2.01 17.13 -17.89
CA LEU A 215 1.25 15.91 -17.60
C LEU A 215 2.15 14.81 -16.99
N TYR A 216 3.27 14.49 -17.65
CA TYR A 216 4.19 13.47 -17.17
C TYR A 216 4.99 13.92 -15.93
N GLY A 217 5.42 15.17 -15.87
CA GLY A 217 6.19 15.72 -14.75
C GLY A 217 5.41 15.76 -13.44
N LYS A 218 4.09 15.97 -13.50
CA LYS A 218 3.18 15.85 -12.35
C LYS A 218 2.85 14.40 -12.00
N LEU A 219 2.49 13.57 -12.98
CA LEU A 219 1.92 12.25 -12.71
C LEU A 219 2.94 11.13 -12.50
N LYS A 220 4.07 11.12 -13.22
CA LYS A 220 5.04 10.01 -13.12
C LYS A 220 5.67 9.85 -11.73
N PRO A 221 6.03 10.92 -10.99
CA PRO A 221 6.49 10.79 -9.60
C PRO A 221 5.45 10.11 -8.70
N LEU A 222 4.17 10.51 -8.80
CA LEU A 222 3.08 9.90 -8.03
C LEU A 222 2.85 8.43 -8.43
N MET A 223 2.97 8.09 -9.71
CA MET A 223 2.89 6.69 -10.17
C MET A 223 4.05 5.84 -9.64
N SER A 224 5.24 6.41 -9.42
CA SER A 224 6.35 5.69 -8.76
C SER A 224 6.08 5.43 -7.28
N GLU A 225 5.39 6.32 -6.57
CA GLU A 225 4.87 6.03 -5.22
C GLU A 225 3.84 4.90 -5.20
N PHE A 226 3.16 4.66 -6.33
CA PHE A 226 2.24 3.54 -6.57
C PHE A 226 2.87 2.37 -7.35
N GLY A 227 4.20 2.23 -7.36
CA GLY A 227 4.88 1.03 -7.89
C GLY A 227 5.30 1.07 -9.36
N LEU A 228 5.28 2.23 -10.03
CA LEU A 228 5.92 2.39 -11.35
C LEU A 228 7.44 2.15 -11.25
N GLN A 229 7.87 1.00 -11.78
CA GLN A 229 9.28 0.58 -11.80
C GLN A 229 10.10 1.43 -12.77
N ASP A 230 11.29 1.88 -12.37
CA ASP A 230 12.15 2.85 -13.09
C ASP A 230 12.34 2.55 -14.59
N LYS A 231 12.52 1.28 -14.97
CA LYS A 231 12.63 0.81 -16.36
C LYS A 231 11.40 1.11 -17.25
N TYR A 232 10.29 1.54 -16.67
CA TYR A 232 9.07 1.97 -17.34
C TYR A 232 8.81 3.47 -17.17
N TYR A 233 9.63 4.18 -16.40
CA TYR A 233 9.42 5.59 -16.07
C TYR A 233 9.38 6.47 -17.32
N ASP A 234 10.24 6.23 -18.32
CA ASP A 234 10.30 7.06 -19.53
C ASP A 234 9.13 6.84 -20.50
N LEU A 235 8.41 5.71 -20.40
CA LEU A 235 7.31 5.35 -21.32
C LEU A 235 6.14 6.36 -21.29
N SER A 236 5.43 6.51 -22.41
CA SER A 236 4.08 7.09 -22.43
C SER A 236 3.05 6.14 -21.81
N PHE A 237 1.87 6.64 -21.43
CA PHE A 237 0.83 5.78 -20.84
C PHE A 237 0.34 4.75 -21.87
N ASN A 238 0.28 5.12 -23.14
CA ASN A 238 -0.01 4.19 -24.23
C ASN A 238 1.05 3.07 -24.35
N GLU A 239 2.34 3.39 -24.20
CA GLU A 239 3.42 2.38 -24.20
C GLU A 239 3.39 1.49 -22.94
N MET A 240 3.08 2.04 -21.75
CA MET A 240 2.88 1.25 -20.54
C MET A 240 1.78 0.18 -20.73
N MET A 241 0.70 0.53 -21.42
CA MET A 241 -0.38 -0.41 -21.76
C MET A 241 0.03 -1.47 -22.78
N ILE A 242 0.81 -1.09 -23.82
CA ILE A 242 1.37 -2.05 -24.80
C ILE A 242 2.33 -3.03 -24.11
N HIS A 243 3.17 -2.55 -23.20
CA HIS A 243 4.11 -3.36 -22.42
C HIS A 243 3.45 -4.15 -21.27
N LYS A 244 2.15 -3.95 -21.01
CA LYS A 244 1.39 -4.56 -19.91
C LYS A 244 2.08 -4.36 -18.56
N VAL A 245 2.42 -3.10 -18.25
CA VAL A 245 2.97 -2.75 -16.94
C VAL A 245 1.89 -2.99 -15.88
N ASN A 246 2.21 -3.88 -14.93
CA ASN A 246 1.31 -4.37 -13.89
C ASN A 246 1.91 -4.09 -12.50
N GLY A 247 1.09 -4.19 -11.46
CA GLY A 247 1.52 -4.00 -10.07
C GLY A 247 1.32 -2.59 -9.51
N PHE A 248 0.61 -1.73 -10.24
CA PHE A 248 0.13 -0.44 -9.74
C PHE A 248 -0.94 -0.60 -8.65
N ASP A 249 -1.11 0.43 -7.81
CA ASP A 249 -2.33 0.61 -7.01
C ASP A 249 -3.57 0.70 -7.91
N PHE A 250 -4.72 0.25 -7.38
CA PHE A 250 -5.97 0.15 -8.12
C PHE A 250 -6.46 1.50 -8.66
N VAL A 251 -6.17 2.62 -7.99
CA VAL A 251 -6.58 3.97 -8.44
C VAL A 251 -5.85 4.37 -9.73
N VAL A 252 -4.56 4.01 -9.85
CA VAL A 252 -3.78 4.24 -11.07
C VAL A 252 -4.28 3.37 -12.22
N ALA A 253 -4.68 2.13 -11.94
CA ALA A 253 -5.25 1.23 -12.93
C ALA A 253 -6.64 1.69 -13.43
N ASP A 254 -7.51 2.14 -12.52
CA ASP A 254 -8.87 2.63 -12.83
C ASP A 254 -8.84 3.94 -13.63
N LEU A 255 -7.90 4.85 -13.31
CA LEU A 255 -7.72 6.11 -14.04
C LEU A 255 -6.95 5.99 -15.35
N MET A 256 -6.28 4.85 -15.63
CA MET A 256 -5.50 4.66 -16.87
C MET A 256 -6.28 4.96 -18.17
N PRO A 257 -7.57 4.58 -18.34
CA PRO A 257 -8.37 4.96 -19.52
C PRO A 257 -8.67 6.46 -19.64
N ARG A 258 -8.50 7.24 -18.56
CA ARG A 258 -8.57 8.70 -18.56
C ARG A 258 -7.21 9.32 -18.89
N LEU A 259 -6.12 8.77 -18.35
CA LEU A 259 -4.74 9.14 -18.69
C LEU A 259 -4.48 9.06 -20.20
N LEU A 260 -4.87 7.95 -20.83
CA LEU A 260 -4.75 7.75 -22.28
C LEU A 260 -5.50 8.81 -23.11
N LYS A 261 -6.65 9.30 -22.62
CA LYS A 261 -7.43 10.35 -23.30
C LYS A 261 -6.78 11.73 -23.14
N LEU A 262 -6.23 12.03 -21.97
CA LEU A 262 -5.46 13.26 -21.73
C LEU A 262 -4.20 13.29 -22.61
N GLU A 263 -3.45 12.19 -22.66
CA GLU A 263 -2.28 12.02 -23.51
C GLU A 263 -2.62 12.23 -25.01
N ALA A 264 -3.71 11.62 -25.47
CA ALA A 264 -4.17 11.78 -26.85
C ALA A 264 -4.62 13.21 -27.19
N SER A 265 -5.33 13.89 -26.27
CA SER A 265 -5.76 15.28 -26.47
C SER A 265 -4.59 16.23 -26.58
N LEU A 266 -3.61 16.14 -25.65
CA LEU A 266 -2.44 17.02 -25.66
C LEU A 266 -1.55 16.76 -26.89
N LYS A 267 -1.44 15.52 -27.37
CA LYS A 267 -0.78 15.21 -28.66
C LYS A 267 -1.47 15.85 -29.86
N ASP A 268 -2.81 15.81 -29.90
CA ASP A 268 -3.60 16.41 -30.98
C ASP A 268 -3.49 17.95 -30.95
N ASP A 269 -3.54 18.57 -29.77
CA ASP A 269 -3.36 20.02 -29.62
C ASP A 269 -1.93 20.48 -29.91
N GLU A 270 -0.90 19.69 -29.55
CA GLU A 270 0.50 19.95 -29.95
C GLU A 270 0.67 19.87 -31.49
N MET A 271 0.06 18.89 -32.15
CA MET A 271 0.08 18.78 -33.62
C MET A 271 -0.63 19.96 -34.30
N LYS A 272 -1.79 20.39 -33.78
CA LYS A 272 -2.50 21.59 -34.28
C LYS A 272 -1.67 22.85 -34.11
N ALA A 273 -1.01 23.02 -32.96
CA ALA A 273 -0.15 24.17 -32.68
C ALA A 273 1.04 24.23 -33.66
N LYS A 274 1.70 23.09 -33.93
CA LYS A 274 2.78 22.99 -34.92
C LYS A 274 2.28 23.32 -36.33
N ALA A 275 1.18 22.70 -36.78
CA ALA A 275 0.60 22.97 -38.09
C ALA A 275 0.17 24.45 -38.27
N ALA A 276 -0.31 25.10 -37.21
CA ALA A 276 -0.63 26.53 -37.22
C ALA A 276 0.64 27.39 -37.30
N MET A 277 1.71 27.06 -36.57
CA MET A 277 3.00 27.76 -36.66
C MET A 277 3.63 27.61 -38.06
N GLU A 278 3.64 26.40 -38.63
CA GLU A 278 4.13 26.15 -40.00
C GLU A 278 3.31 26.92 -41.04
N THR A 279 1.98 26.95 -40.88
CA THR A 279 1.09 27.72 -41.75
C THR A 279 1.36 29.22 -41.65
N ASN A 280 1.58 29.76 -40.44
CA ASN A 280 1.90 31.17 -40.23
C ASN A 280 3.28 31.53 -40.81
N GLN A 281 4.31 30.72 -40.57
CA GLN A 281 5.64 30.91 -41.19
C GLN A 281 5.57 30.85 -42.72
N ALA A 282 4.79 29.91 -43.29
CA ALA A 282 4.59 29.83 -44.73
C ALA A 282 3.82 31.05 -45.31
N GLN A 283 2.97 31.70 -44.52
CA GLN A 283 2.33 32.97 -44.89
C GLN A 283 3.28 34.15 -44.78
N GLU A 284 4.11 34.23 -43.72
CA GLU A 284 5.13 35.27 -43.54
C GLU A 284 6.19 35.21 -44.65
N ILE A 285 6.69 34.00 -44.99
CA ILE A 285 7.63 33.80 -46.09
C ILE A 285 7.01 34.31 -47.41
N LYS A 286 5.77 33.93 -47.73
CA LYS A 286 5.07 34.43 -48.93
C LYS A 286 4.84 35.94 -48.89
N ALA A 287 4.60 36.53 -47.71
CA ALA A 287 4.48 37.99 -47.56
C ALA A 287 5.82 38.70 -47.80
N VAL A 288 6.94 38.13 -47.36
CA VAL A 288 8.30 38.64 -47.61
C VAL A 288 8.66 38.48 -49.09
N GLU A 289 8.39 37.32 -49.70
CA GLU A 289 8.59 37.07 -51.12
C GLU A 289 7.81 38.09 -51.98
N ASN A 290 6.50 38.24 -51.76
CA ASN A 290 5.67 39.21 -52.46
C ASN A 290 6.18 40.65 -52.30
N ASN A 291 6.56 41.07 -51.07
CA ASN A 291 7.12 42.40 -50.84
C ASN A 291 8.50 42.60 -51.52
N SER A 292 9.32 41.56 -51.64
CA SER A 292 10.58 41.62 -52.36
C SER A 292 10.37 41.66 -53.89
N PHE A 293 9.39 40.91 -54.41
CA PHE A 293 9.00 40.94 -55.81
C PHE A 293 8.46 42.32 -56.22
N VAL A 294 7.58 42.92 -55.41
CA VAL A 294 7.08 44.29 -55.64
C VAL A 294 8.23 45.30 -55.67
N LYS A 295 9.16 45.25 -54.71
CA LYS A 295 10.36 46.14 -54.70
C LYS A 295 11.30 45.89 -55.89
N GLY A 296 11.41 44.65 -56.36
CA GLY A 296 12.18 44.30 -57.56
C GLY A 296 11.52 44.85 -58.84
N TYR A 297 10.19 44.71 -58.95
CA TYR A 297 9.41 45.20 -60.07
C TYR A 297 9.45 46.74 -60.14
N ASP A 298 9.24 47.42 -59.01
CA ASP A 298 9.24 48.88 -58.92
C ASP A 298 10.63 49.48 -59.26
N ASN A 299 11.73 48.89 -58.77
CA ASN A 299 13.08 49.27 -59.20
C ASN A 299 13.33 49.05 -60.70
N THR A 300 12.77 47.98 -61.28
CA THR A 300 12.94 47.65 -62.70
C THR A 300 12.13 48.59 -63.58
N VAL A 301 10.86 48.86 -63.24
CA VAL A 301 9.99 49.85 -63.90
C VAL A 301 10.58 51.25 -63.76
N SER A 302 11.09 51.64 -62.59
CA SER A 302 11.77 52.93 -62.38
C SER A 302 13.01 53.10 -63.26
N ARG A 303 13.79 52.02 -63.49
CA ARG A 303 14.91 52.02 -64.46
C ARG A 303 14.43 52.10 -65.91
N VAL A 304 13.38 51.36 -66.29
CA VAL A 304 12.82 51.37 -67.65
C VAL A 304 12.20 52.74 -68.00
N LEU A 305 11.43 53.35 -67.09
CA LEU A 305 10.88 54.70 -67.28
C LEU A 305 11.99 55.75 -67.41
N LYS A 306 13.03 55.69 -66.57
CA LYS A 306 14.17 56.62 -66.65
C LYS A 306 15.00 56.41 -67.92
N GLY A 307 15.10 55.18 -68.42
CA GLY A 307 15.69 54.89 -69.73
C GLY A 307 14.86 55.46 -70.88
N ALA A 308 13.54 55.22 -70.88
CA ALA A 308 12.63 55.68 -71.93
C ALA A 308 12.52 57.21 -72.00
N ALA A 309 12.48 57.89 -70.85
CA ALA A 309 12.44 59.36 -70.77
C ALA A 309 13.62 60.02 -71.48
N CYS A 310 14.83 59.45 -71.35
CA CYS A 310 16.03 59.95 -72.02
C CYS A 310 16.04 59.75 -73.54
N VAL A 311 15.22 58.84 -74.08
CA VAL A 311 15.10 58.62 -75.53
C VAL A 311 14.00 59.52 -76.14
N ALA A 312 12.90 59.74 -75.43
CA ALA A 312 11.81 60.60 -75.89
C ALA A 312 12.24 62.07 -76.06
N ILE A 313 13.09 62.58 -75.16
CA ILE A 313 13.57 63.97 -75.18
C ILE A 313 14.47 64.26 -76.41
N LEU A 314 15.10 63.24 -77.01
CA LEU A 314 16.00 63.41 -78.16
C LEU A 314 15.30 63.47 -79.53
N TYR A 315 14.00 63.16 -79.63
CA TYR A 315 13.29 63.07 -80.92
C TYR A 315 12.23 64.15 -81.19
N PHE A 316 11.92 65.02 -80.23
CA PHE A 316 10.97 66.14 -80.38
C PHE A 316 11.59 67.51 -80.04
N GLY A 317 12.92 67.65 -80.16
CA GLY A 317 13.65 68.86 -79.78
C GLY A 317 13.97 69.87 -80.88
N ILE A 318 13.76 69.55 -82.17
CA ILE A 318 14.20 70.41 -83.31
C ILE A 318 13.17 70.43 -84.46
N SER A 319 11.94 70.91 -84.21
CA SER A 319 10.94 71.09 -85.29
C SER A 319 9.85 72.16 -85.09
N THR A 320 9.98 73.10 -84.15
CA THR A 320 9.17 74.35 -84.15
C THR A 320 9.88 75.54 -83.47
N ILE A 321 10.84 76.14 -84.19
CA ILE A 321 11.05 77.59 -84.12
C ILE A 321 10.18 78.19 -85.23
N MET A 322 9.54 79.34 -84.97
CA MET A 322 8.36 79.84 -85.71
C MET A 322 7.12 78.96 -85.39
N ASN A 323 6.04 79.45 -84.76
CA ASN A 323 5.37 80.72 -85.04
C ASN A 323 4.58 81.30 -83.85
N PHE A 324 4.30 82.60 -83.92
CA PHE A 324 3.17 83.33 -83.31
C PHE A 324 2.98 83.27 -81.78
N ILE A 325 3.51 84.29 -81.11
CA ILE A 325 2.66 85.18 -80.28
C ILE A 325 2.71 86.56 -80.95
N GLY A 326 1.56 87.15 -81.28
CA GLY A 326 1.51 88.54 -81.78
C GLY A 326 0.52 88.85 -82.91
N TYR A 327 -0.78 88.69 -82.66
CA TYR A 327 -1.99 89.32 -83.25
C TYR A 327 -3.16 88.77 -82.38
N ASN A 328 -4.23 89.46 -81.97
CA ASN A 328 -4.66 90.86 -82.10
C ASN A 328 -4.53 91.48 -83.49
#